data_AF-A0A5E5QNA3-F1
#
_entry.id   AF-A0A5E5QNA3-F1
#
_cell.length_a   1.000
_cell.length_b   1.000
_cell.length_c   1.000
_cell.angle_alpha   90.00
_cell.angle_beta   90.00
_cell.angle_gamma   90.00
#
_symmetry.space_group_name_H-M   'P 1'
#
loop_
_entity.id
_entity.type
_entity.pdbx_description
1 polymer ?
#
loop_
_entity_poly.entity_id
_entity_poly.type
_entity_poly.pdbx_seq_one_letter_code
_entity_poly.pdbx_strand_id
1 'polypeptide(L)'
;MRGKQVFYFYEGETEKQLLEFLKNTKKISSGKVKKFNLWKGRFRKIETTINKDDKLFFVIDTDDVTNTDCFSENIKLLKPYNFCLIVQHKNLEDELCFSCNKVNNKKLFNDFYKVQNADKFKSKFCGDKGIDSTLSNNDFNFKKLWSRSGDFSDWLKENGISASIECNYKV
;
A
#
# COMPACT_ATOMS: atom_id res chain seq x y z
N MET A 1 -28.02 -4.95 10.48
CA MET A 1 -26.96 -5.34 9.52
C MET A 1 -25.92 -4.23 9.50
N ARG A 2 -24.63 -4.57 9.63
CA ARG A 2 -23.55 -3.58 9.55
C ARG A 2 -23.44 -3.12 8.09
N GLY A 3 -23.46 -1.82 7.83
CA GLY A 3 -23.32 -1.29 6.46
C GLY A 3 -21.97 -1.70 5.84
N LYS A 4 -21.95 -1.77 4.51
CA LYS A 4 -20.74 -2.02 3.72
C LYS A 4 -19.63 -1.04 4.11
N GLN A 5 -18.45 -1.57 4.45
CA GLN A 5 -17.28 -0.78 4.80
C GLN A 5 -16.16 -0.93 3.78
N VAL A 6 -15.23 0.03 3.82
CA VAL A 6 -13.96 -0.03 3.08
C VAL A 6 -12.83 -0.21 4.09
N PHE A 7 -11.91 -1.13 3.80
CA PHE A 7 -10.70 -1.38 4.58
C PHE A 7 -9.48 -1.23 3.69
N TYR A 8 -8.45 -0.56 4.23
CA TYR A 8 -7.11 -0.51 3.68
C TYR A 8 -6.17 -1.19 4.65
N PHE A 9 -5.52 -2.25 4.19
CA PHE A 9 -4.52 -2.99 4.93
C PHE A 9 -3.13 -2.55 4.51
N TYR A 10 -2.26 -2.31 5.49
CA TYR A 10 -0.89 -1.85 5.28
C TYR A 10 0.12 -2.72 6.02
N GLU A 11 1.37 -2.67 5.56
CA GLU A 11 2.47 -3.45 6.15
C GLU A 11 3.29 -2.65 7.17
N GLY A 12 3.69 -1.42 6.82
CA GLY A 12 4.50 -0.52 7.63
C GLY A 12 3.80 0.78 8.02
N GLU A 13 4.41 1.53 8.96
CA GLU A 13 3.82 2.79 9.45
C GLU A 13 3.88 3.91 8.41
N THR A 14 4.78 3.83 7.42
CA THR A 14 4.86 4.80 6.33
C THR A 14 3.65 4.71 5.41
N GLU A 15 3.20 3.50 5.07
CA GLU A 15 1.99 3.29 4.26
C GLU A 15 0.75 3.75 5.00
N LYS A 16 0.68 3.50 6.32
CA LYS A 16 -0.39 4.02 7.17
C LYS A 16 -0.49 5.54 7.10
N GLN A 17 0.63 6.24 7.26
CA GLN A 17 0.66 7.71 7.20
C GLN A 17 0.18 8.22 5.84
N LEU A 18 0.64 7.59 4.74
CA LEU A 18 0.21 7.95 3.40
C LEU A 18 -1.28 7.66 3.17
N LEU A 19 -1.78 6.50 3.58
CA LEU A 19 -3.19 6.13 3.44
C LEU A 19 -4.11 7.08 4.21
N GLU A 20 -3.74 7.45 5.43
CA GLU A 20 -4.47 8.45 6.23
C GLU A 20 -4.48 9.81 5.52
N PHE A 21 -3.34 10.26 4.99
CA PHE A 21 -3.26 11.48 4.20
C PHE A 21 -4.18 11.45 2.95
N LEU A 22 -4.09 10.39 2.15
CA LEU A 22 -4.88 10.25 0.92
C LEU A 22 -6.39 10.18 1.21
N LYS A 23 -6.77 9.54 2.32
CA LYS A 23 -8.15 9.48 2.79
C LYS A 23 -8.65 10.86 3.23
N ASN A 24 -7.86 11.59 4.02
CA ASN A 24 -8.23 12.91 4.54
C ASN A 24 -8.33 13.96 3.41
N THR A 25 -7.49 13.84 2.38
CA THR A 25 -7.54 14.68 1.18
C THR A 25 -8.54 14.19 0.12
N LYS A 26 -9.32 13.15 0.44
CA LYS A 26 -10.35 12.54 -0.44
C LYS A 26 -9.81 12.08 -1.80
N LYS A 27 -8.51 11.79 -1.91
CA LYS A 27 -7.89 11.16 -3.09
C LYS A 27 -8.26 9.69 -3.22
N ILE A 28 -8.58 9.05 -2.09
CA ILE A 28 -9.11 7.69 -2.01
C ILE A 28 -10.41 7.66 -1.21
N SER A 29 -11.21 6.62 -1.42
CA SER A 29 -12.47 6.45 -0.70
C SER A 29 -12.26 6.37 0.82
N SER A 30 -13.18 6.96 1.59
CA SER A 30 -13.14 6.87 3.05
C SER A 30 -13.22 5.41 3.52
N GLY A 31 -12.44 5.06 4.53
CA GLY A 31 -12.34 3.70 5.03
C GLY A 31 -11.48 3.57 6.28
N LYS A 32 -11.43 2.36 6.82
CA LYS A 32 -10.61 2.00 7.98
C LYS A 32 -9.24 1.55 7.55
N VAL A 33 -8.20 2.04 8.21
CA VAL A 33 -6.80 1.67 7.93
C VAL A 33 -6.34 0.69 9.01
N LYS A 34 -5.87 -0.50 8.62
CA LYS A 34 -5.51 -1.60 9.54
C LYS A 34 -4.17 -2.22 9.17
N LYS A 35 -3.36 -2.59 10.16
CA LYS A 35 -2.08 -3.27 9.90
C LYS A 35 -2.31 -4.75 9.61
N PHE A 36 -1.89 -5.22 8.45
CA PHE A 36 -1.88 -6.63 8.09
C PHE A 36 -0.99 -6.84 6.84
N ASN A 37 0.05 -7.65 6.98
CA ASN A 37 0.95 -8.02 5.88
C ASN A 37 0.55 -9.43 5.37
N LEU A 38 0.29 -9.55 4.07
CA LEU A 38 -0.18 -10.80 3.45
C LEU A 38 0.89 -11.89 3.35
N TRP A 39 2.17 -11.50 3.34
CA TRP A 39 3.30 -12.42 3.30
C TRP A 39 3.55 -13.08 4.65
N LYS A 40 3.32 -12.37 5.76
CA LYS A 40 3.73 -12.78 7.12
C LYS A 40 2.55 -13.13 8.04
N GLY A 41 1.39 -12.51 7.82
CA GLY A 41 0.19 -12.70 8.65
C GLY A 41 -0.77 -13.72 8.07
N ARG A 42 -1.43 -14.52 8.93
CA ARG A 42 -2.51 -15.42 8.49
C ARG A 42 -3.85 -14.67 8.46
N PHE A 43 -4.55 -14.68 7.32
CA PHE A 43 -5.79 -13.94 7.08
C PHE A 43 -6.90 -14.27 8.10
N ARG A 44 -6.96 -15.53 8.56
CA ARG A 44 -7.89 -15.99 9.61
C ARG A 44 -7.88 -15.12 10.88
N LYS A 45 -6.77 -14.43 11.18
CA LYS A 45 -6.68 -13.51 12.33
C LYS A 45 -7.55 -12.27 12.20
N ILE A 46 -7.83 -11.83 10.97
CA ILE A 46 -8.63 -10.62 10.70
C ILE A 46 -10.00 -10.93 10.09
N GLU A 47 -10.22 -12.17 9.66
CA GLU A 47 -11.43 -12.67 8.98
C GLU A 47 -12.72 -12.35 9.74
N THR A 48 -12.71 -12.48 11.07
CA THR A 48 -13.88 -12.18 11.93
C THR A 48 -14.20 -10.69 12.03
N THR A 49 -13.32 -9.80 11.55
CA THR A 49 -13.46 -8.35 11.65
C THR A 49 -13.98 -7.69 10.37
N ILE A 50 -14.25 -8.48 9.34
CA ILE A 50 -14.65 -8.07 7.98
C ILE A 50 -15.83 -8.93 7.50
N ASN A 51 -16.67 -8.37 6.63
CA ASN A 51 -17.77 -9.06 5.97
C ASN A 51 -17.44 -9.29 4.49
N LYS A 52 -18.14 -10.22 3.85
CA LYS A 52 -17.94 -10.53 2.42
C LYS A 52 -18.20 -9.34 1.50
N ASP A 53 -19.15 -8.47 1.87
CA ASP A 53 -19.53 -7.30 1.08
C ASP A 53 -18.61 -6.09 1.29
N ASP A 54 -17.73 -6.14 2.29
CA ASP A 54 -16.76 -5.08 2.56
C ASP A 54 -15.74 -5.01 1.42
N LYS A 55 -15.31 -3.80 1.06
CA LYS A 55 -14.25 -3.59 0.05
C LYS A 55 -12.90 -3.61 0.75
N LEU A 56 -12.05 -4.56 0.39
CA LEU A 56 -10.75 -4.77 1.02
C LEU A 56 -9.64 -4.38 0.04
N PHE A 57 -8.78 -3.46 0.44
CA PHE A 57 -7.57 -3.11 -0.29
C PHE A 57 -6.37 -3.53 0.53
N PHE A 58 -5.47 -4.31 -0.05
CA PHE A 58 -4.22 -4.69 0.60
C PHE A 58 -3.08 -4.00 -0.13
N VAL A 59 -2.40 -3.08 0.56
CA VAL A 59 -1.16 -2.49 0.05
C VAL A 59 -0.03 -3.46 0.36
N ILE A 60 0.65 -3.93 -0.69
CA ILE A 60 1.72 -4.93 -0.57
C ILE A 60 3.02 -4.43 -1.18
N ASP A 61 4.11 -4.67 -0.46
CA ASP A 61 5.47 -4.50 -0.95
C ASP A 61 5.91 -5.75 -1.73
N THR A 62 6.82 -5.56 -2.68
CA THR A 62 7.35 -6.63 -3.54
C THR A 62 8.86 -6.81 -3.41
N ASP A 63 9.50 -6.15 -2.44
CA ASP A 63 10.93 -6.31 -2.16
C ASP A 63 11.25 -7.58 -1.37
N ASP A 64 10.31 -8.09 -0.58
CA ASP A 64 10.44 -9.30 0.24
C ASP A 64 9.28 -10.29 0.00
N VAL A 65 9.37 -11.07 -1.07
CA VAL A 65 8.40 -12.14 -1.45
C VAL A 65 8.75 -13.51 -0.86
N THR A 66 9.36 -13.55 0.32
CA THR A 66 9.99 -14.77 0.87
C THR A 66 9.02 -15.86 1.33
N ASN A 67 7.77 -15.53 1.66
CA ASN A 67 6.78 -16.50 2.17
C ASN A 67 5.58 -16.63 1.23
N THR A 68 5.85 -17.19 0.05
CA THR A 68 4.87 -17.39 -1.02
C THR A 68 3.73 -18.32 -0.59
N ASP A 69 4.00 -19.33 0.25
CA ASP A 69 2.99 -20.26 0.75
C ASP A 69 1.93 -19.54 1.60
N CYS A 70 2.36 -18.73 2.58
CA CYS A 70 1.46 -17.94 3.41
C CYS A 70 0.64 -16.95 2.57
N PHE A 71 1.28 -16.27 1.63
CA PHE A 71 0.60 -15.37 0.72
C PHE A 71 -0.46 -16.11 -0.13
N SER A 72 -0.09 -17.23 -0.74
CA SER A 72 -0.99 -18.06 -1.57
C SER A 72 -2.18 -18.59 -0.77
N GLU A 73 -1.97 -19.07 0.46
CA GLU A 73 -3.05 -19.48 1.37
C GLU A 73 -4.00 -18.32 1.69
N ASN A 74 -3.47 -17.14 2.00
CA ASN A 74 -4.27 -15.97 2.27
C ASN A 74 -5.11 -15.54 1.06
N ILE A 75 -4.50 -15.51 -0.13
CA ILE A 75 -5.23 -15.18 -1.36
C ILE A 75 -6.36 -16.19 -1.62
N LYS A 76 -6.13 -17.49 -1.39
CA LYS A 76 -7.19 -18.52 -1.50
C LYS A 76 -8.36 -18.25 -0.56
N LEU A 77 -8.08 -17.86 0.70
CA LEU A 77 -9.10 -17.51 1.68
C LEU A 77 -9.82 -16.20 1.36
N LEU A 78 -9.14 -15.27 0.67
CA LEU A 78 -9.69 -13.98 0.26
C LEU A 78 -10.60 -14.08 -0.97
N LYS A 79 -10.54 -15.14 -1.78
CA LYS A 79 -11.36 -15.32 -3.00
C LYS A 79 -12.87 -15.06 -2.81
N PRO A 80 -13.52 -15.42 -1.69
CA PRO A 80 -14.93 -15.13 -1.47
C PRO A 80 -15.26 -13.67 -1.09
N TYR A 81 -14.25 -12.84 -0.90
CA TYR A 81 -14.38 -11.44 -0.47
C TYR A 81 -14.14 -10.49 -1.66
N ASN A 82 -14.69 -9.29 -1.56
CA ASN A 82 -14.38 -8.21 -2.49
C ASN A 82 -13.03 -7.55 -2.14
N PHE A 83 -11.93 -8.18 -2.55
CA PHE A 83 -10.57 -7.71 -2.28
C PHE A 83 -9.82 -7.28 -3.55
N CYS A 84 -8.83 -6.40 -3.37
CA CYS A 84 -7.90 -6.00 -4.40
C CYS A 84 -6.52 -5.68 -3.80
N LEU A 85 -5.46 -5.97 -4.55
CA LEU A 85 -4.07 -5.75 -4.16
C LEU A 85 -3.54 -4.47 -4.79
N ILE A 86 -3.14 -3.52 -3.94
CA ILE A 86 -2.41 -2.32 -4.34
C ILE A 86 -0.92 -2.67 -4.25
N VAL A 87 -0.32 -2.94 -5.39
CA VAL A 87 1.06 -3.43 -5.48
C VAL A 87 2.03 -2.25 -5.57
N GLN A 88 3.02 -2.23 -4.68
CA GLN A 88 4.10 -1.24 -4.69
C GLN A 88 5.29 -1.77 -5.50
N HIS A 89 5.99 -0.90 -6.25
CA HIS A 89 7.25 -1.29 -6.86
C HIS A 89 8.34 -1.33 -5.79
N LYS A 90 8.68 -2.53 -5.31
CA LYS A 90 9.60 -2.80 -4.18
C LYS A 90 9.02 -2.36 -2.84
N ASN A 91 9.01 -1.06 -2.55
CA ASN A 91 8.54 -0.48 -1.29
C ASN A 91 7.93 0.92 -1.50
N LEU A 92 7.49 1.56 -0.43
CA LEU A 92 6.91 2.91 -0.51
C LEU A 92 7.92 3.99 -0.90
N GLU A 93 9.17 3.94 -0.44
CA GLU A 93 10.17 4.92 -0.83
C GLU A 93 10.38 4.95 -2.34
N ASP A 94 10.46 3.78 -2.97
CA ASP A 94 10.61 3.62 -4.42
C ASP A 94 9.37 4.12 -5.19
N GLU A 95 8.17 3.97 -4.62
CA GLU A 95 6.92 4.54 -5.14
C GLU A 95 6.88 6.08 -5.02
N LEU A 96 7.31 6.63 -3.88
CA LEU A 96 7.43 8.07 -3.67
C LEU A 96 8.50 8.68 -4.58
N CYS A 97 9.62 7.99 -4.76
CA CYS A 97 10.68 8.41 -5.68
C CYS A 97 10.12 8.61 -7.10
N PHE A 98 9.35 7.63 -7.60
CA PHE A 98 8.74 7.72 -8.93
C PHE A 98 7.62 8.76 -9.02
N SER A 99 6.71 8.78 -8.05
CA SER A 99 5.57 9.69 -8.05
C SER A 99 5.96 11.16 -7.83
N CYS A 100 7.11 11.42 -7.20
CA CYS A 100 7.69 12.75 -7.01
C CYS A 100 8.82 13.09 -8.00
N ASN A 101 8.97 12.33 -9.09
CA ASN A 101 9.99 12.53 -10.14
C ASN A 101 11.45 12.63 -9.61
N LYS A 102 11.76 11.91 -8.53
CA LYS A 102 13.11 11.88 -7.97
C LYS A 102 13.95 10.85 -8.72
N VAL A 103 15.22 11.17 -8.92
CA VAL A 103 16.17 10.30 -9.63
C VAL A 103 16.56 9.05 -8.83
N ASN A 104 16.50 9.11 -7.50
CA ASN A 104 16.77 8.00 -6.59
C ASN A 104 16.29 8.32 -5.17
N ASN A 105 16.28 7.30 -4.31
CA ASN A 105 15.86 7.41 -2.91
C ASN A 105 16.74 8.37 -2.10
N LYS A 106 18.04 8.51 -2.38
CA LYS A 106 18.91 9.49 -1.68
C LYS A 106 18.43 10.92 -1.92
N LYS A 107 18.05 11.24 -3.16
CA LYS A 107 17.50 12.55 -3.53
C LYS A 107 16.15 12.78 -2.87
N LEU A 108 15.27 11.77 -2.87
CA LEU A 108 13.99 11.80 -2.14
C LEU A 108 14.20 12.14 -0.66
N PHE A 109 15.09 11.42 0.03
CA PHE A 109 15.36 11.58 1.45
C PHE A 109 15.88 12.97 1.81
N ASN A 110 16.79 13.48 0.98
CA ASN A 110 17.36 14.81 1.16
C ASN A 110 16.33 15.93 0.86
N ASP A 111 15.49 15.77 -0.15
CA ASP A 111 14.54 16.80 -0.53
C ASP A 111 13.38 16.91 0.46
N PHE A 112 12.86 15.78 0.93
CA PHE A 112 11.76 15.74 1.91
C PHE A 112 12.21 16.23 3.29
N TYR A 113 13.30 15.67 3.83
CA TYR A 113 13.64 15.85 5.26
C TYR A 113 15.12 16.13 5.53
N LYS A 114 15.95 16.36 4.50
CA LYS A 114 17.41 16.58 4.65
C LYS A 114 18.12 15.43 5.37
N VAL A 115 17.68 14.19 5.14
CA VAL A 115 18.26 12.97 5.72
C VAL A 115 18.92 12.10 4.64
N GLN A 116 19.79 11.19 5.06
CA GLN A 116 20.65 10.42 4.14
C GLN A 116 20.31 8.92 4.06
N ASN A 117 19.44 8.41 4.93
CA ASN A 117 19.11 6.99 4.99
C ASN A 117 17.62 6.74 5.15
N ALA A 118 17.21 5.52 4.81
CA ALA A 118 15.81 5.10 4.80
C ALA A 118 15.19 5.15 6.20
N ASP A 119 15.87 4.68 7.24
CA ASP A 119 15.30 4.63 8.60
C ASP A 119 14.96 6.01 9.14
N LYS A 120 15.85 7.00 8.95
CA LYS A 120 15.59 8.39 9.33
C LYS A 120 14.48 9.00 8.48
N PHE A 121 14.44 8.67 7.18
CA PHE A 121 13.34 9.10 6.32
C PHE A 121 12.00 8.56 6.81
N LYS A 122 11.88 7.25 7.03
CA LYS A 122 10.69 6.57 7.55
C LYS A 122 10.22 7.20 8.86
N SER A 123 11.14 7.38 9.80
CA SER A 123 10.84 8.02 11.09
C SER A 123 10.28 9.44 10.94
N LYS A 124 10.89 10.27 10.07
CA LYS A 124 10.44 11.64 9.81
C LYS A 124 9.10 11.66 9.07
N PHE A 125 8.92 10.80 8.06
CA PHE A 125 7.70 10.68 7.28
C PHE A 125 6.51 10.32 8.16
N CYS A 126 6.65 9.30 9.02
CA CYS A 126 5.60 8.90 9.96
C CYS A 126 5.24 9.99 10.97
N GLY A 127 6.19 10.86 11.33
CA GLY A 127 5.98 11.99 12.24
C GLY A 127 5.53 13.28 11.56
N ASP A 128 5.41 13.30 10.23
CA ASP A 128 5.16 14.51 9.46
C ASP A 128 3.69 14.92 9.52
N LYS A 129 3.39 15.90 10.38
CA LYS A 129 2.06 16.52 10.48
C LYS A 129 1.71 17.42 9.28
N GLY A 130 2.72 17.82 8.50
CA GLY A 130 2.60 18.68 7.32
C GLY A 130 2.82 17.92 6.01
N ILE A 131 2.53 16.60 5.98
CA ILE A 131 2.78 15.73 4.83
C ILE A 131 2.18 16.26 3.52
N ASP A 132 1.05 16.97 3.56
CA ASP A 132 0.46 17.62 2.39
C ASP A 132 1.41 18.63 1.74
N SER A 133 1.97 19.53 2.55
CA SER A 133 2.97 20.50 2.10
C SER A 133 4.25 19.81 1.66
N THR A 134 4.70 18.77 2.38
CA THR A 134 5.89 18.00 2.01
C THR A 134 5.74 17.35 0.63
N LEU A 135 4.62 16.68 0.37
CA LEU A 135 4.33 16.05 -0.91
C LEU A 135 4.17 17.09 -2.03
N SER A 136 3.42 18.17 -1.76
CA SER A 136 3.19 19.24 -2.74
C SER A 136 4.48 19.95 -3.14
N ASN A 137 5.36 20.26 -2.18
CA ASN A 137 6.67 20.87 -2.43
C ASN A 137 7.66 19.94 -3.16
N ASN A 138 7.31 18.66 -3.30
CA ASN A 138 8.12 17.65 -3.97
C ASN A 138 7.45 17.12 -5.25
N ASP A 139 6.52 17.88 -5.83
CA ASP A 139 5.87 17.56 -7.11
C ASP A 139 5.16 16.20 -7.12
N PHE A 140 4.60 15.80 -5.96
CA PHE A 140 3.93 14.52 -5.83
C PHE A 140 2.75 14.40 -6.80
N ASN A 141 2.80 13.37 -7.64
CA ASN A 141 1.76 13.05 -8.61
C ASN A 141 1.00 11.78 -8.23
N PHE A 142 -0.20 11.95 -7.70
CA PHE A 142 -1.08 10.83 -7.32
C PHE A 142 -1.45 9.90 -8.48
N LYS A 143 -1.45 10.38 -9.74
CA LYS A 143 -1.72 9.51 -10.90
C LYS A 143 -0.61 8.48 -11.10
N LYS A 144 0.63 8.83 -10.74
CA LYS A 144 1.81 7.96 -10.84
C LYS A 144 1.91 6.94 -9.70
N LEU A 145 1.37 7.27 -8.52
CA LEU A 145 1.41 6.38 -7.36
C LEU A 145 0.68 5.05 -7.67
N TRP A 146 1.38 3.93 -7.44
CA TRP A 146 0.91 2.55 -7.67
C TRP A 146 0.50 2.25 -9.11
N SER A 147 1.11 2.93 -10.09
CA SER A 147 0.86 2.68 -11.52
C SER A 147 1.79 1.65 -12.16
N ARG A 148 2.72 1.07 -11.39
CA ARG A 148 3.80 0.19 -11.89
C ARG A 148 3.67 -1.25 -11.35
N SER A 149 2.50 -1.86 -11.50
CA SER A 149 2.20 -3.21 -11.00
C SER A 149 2.40 -4.35 -12.01
N GLY A 150 2.88 -4.05 -13.23
CA GLY A 150 3.00 -4.99 -14.35
C GLY A 150 3.77 -6.27 -14.00
N ASP A 151 4.99 -6.13 -13.51
CA ASP A 151 5.88 -7.27 -13.19
C ASP A 151 5.25 -8.24 -12.17
N PHE A 152 4.46 -7.72 -11.23
CA PHE A 152 3.80 -8.57 -10.23
C PHE A 152 2.62 -9.35 -10.81
N SER A 153 1.97 -8.84 -11.86
CA SER A 153 0.93 -9.59 -12.57
C SER A 153 1.50 -10.89 -13.16
N ASP A 154 2.71 -10.83 -13.70
CA ASP A 154 3.37 -12.01 -14.28
C ASP A 154 3.84 -12.96 -13.18
N TRP A 155 4.41 -12.44 -12.09
CA TRP A 155 4.74 -13.25 -10.91
C TRP A 155 3.53 -14.02 -10.35
N LEU A 156 2.35 -13.38 -10.26
CA LEU A 156 1.12 -14.05 -9.84
C LEU A 156 0.75 -15.23 -10.76
N LYS A 157 0.85 -15.04 -12.08
CA LYS A 157 0.56 -16.10 -13.07
C LYS A 157 1.53 -17.26 -12.95
N GLU A 158 2.83 -16.98 -12.84
CA GLU A 158 3.89 -17.98 -12.70
C GLU A 158 3.69 -18.85 -11.44
N ASN A 159 3.16 -18.26 -10.37
CA ASN A 159 2.88 -18.95 -9.12
C ASN A 159 1.45 -19.53 -9.03
N GLY A 160 0.67 -19.46 -10.10
CA GLY A 160 -0.71 -19.98 -10.14
C GLY A 160 -1.67 -19.25 -9.18
N ILE A 161 -1.38 -17.99 -8.83
CA ILE A 161 -2.16 -17.18 -7.90
C ILE A 161 -3.07 -16.25 -8.69
N SER A 162 -4.38 -16.36 -8.46
CA SER A 162 -5.38 -15.46 -9.04
C SER A 162 -5.81 -14.41 -8.01
N ALA A 163 -5.38 -13.16 -8.20
CA ALA A 163 -5.76 -12.01 -7.38
C ALA A 163 -6.01 -10.78 -8.26
N SER A 164 -6.96 -9.93 -7.85
CA SER A 164 -7.21 -8.66 -8.53
C SER A 164 -6.16 -7.62 -8.12
N ILE A 165 -5.53 -6.98 -9.11
CA ILE A 165 -4.57 -5.88 -8.92
C ILE A 165 -5.07 -4.56 -9.55
N GLU A 166 -6.18 -4.60 -10.28
CA GLU A 166 -6.82 -3.42 -10.88
C GLU A 166 -7.82 -2.83 -9.90
N CYS A 167 -7.31 -1.98 -9.00
CA CYS A 167 -8.07 -1.52 -7.86
C CYS A 167 -8.77 -0.18 -8.10
N ASN A 168 -10.10 -0.17 -7.95
CA ASN A 168 -10.92 1.05 -7.97
C ASN A 168 -10.91 1.77 -6.60
N TYR A 169 -9.75 2.20 -6.10
CA TYR A 169 -9.63 2.93 -4.82
C TYR A 169 -9.66 4.45 -4.95
N LYS A 170 -9.35 4.97 -6.15
CA LYS A 170 -9.34 6.40 -6.47
C LYS A 170 -10.78 6.93 -6.53
N VAL A 171 -10.97 8.17 -6.08
CA VAL A 171 -12.25 8.91 -6.11
C VAL A 171 -12.18 10.00 -7.16
#